data_AF-A0A120N043-F1
#
_entry.id   AF-A0A120N043-F1
#
_cell.length_a   1.000
_cell.length_b   1.000
_cell.length_c   1.000
_cell.angle_alpha   90.00
_cell.angle_beta   90.00
_cell.angle_gamma   90.00
#
_symmetry.space_group_name_H-M   'P 1'
#
loop_
_entity.id
_entity.type
_entity.pdbx_description
1 polymer ?
#
loop_
_entity_poly.entity_id
_entity_poly.type
_entity_poly.pdbx_seq_one_letter_code
_entity_poly.pdbx_strand_id
1 'polypeptide(L)'
;MTKTPVTLNELLLTRKKVVTDIQSRLGEDAKRFLVSLHDGAPDFDIIDRPQAANLPAVRWKILNIKKLMTENPEKHAEQLTQLEELLG
;
A
#
# COMPACT_ATOMS: atom_id res chain seq x y z
N MET A 1 8.89 -25.32 1.81
CA MET A 1 9.97 -25.86 0.96
C MET A 1 9.49 -25.88 -0.48
N THR A 2 10.28 -25.39 -1.43
CA THR A 2 9.95 -25.46 -2.86
C THR A 2 10.20 -26.88 -3.38
N LYS A 3 9.25 -27.43 -4.14
CA LYS A 3 9.34 -28.79 -4.70
C LYS A 3 10.25 -28.87 -5.94
N THR A 4 10.65 -27.71 -6.48
CA THR A 4 11.44 -27.57 -7.70
C THR A 4 12.60 -26.61 -7.41
N PRO A 5 13.83 -26.89 -7.88
CA PRO A 5 14.94 -25.96 -7.77
C PRO A 5 14.61 -24.63 -8.43
N VAL A 6 14.95 -23.52 -7.78
CA VAL A 6 14.82 -22.15 -8.31
C VAL A 6 16.16 -21.47 -8.14
N THR A 7 16.65 -20.84 -9.21
CA THR A 7 17.93 -20.14 -9.21
C THR A 7 17.79 -18.74 -8.61
N LEU A 8 18.90 -18.21 -8.07
CA LEU A 8 18.95 -16.83 -7.59
C LEU A 8 18.60 -15.82 -8.71
N ASN A 9 19.05 -16.08 -9.93
CA ASN A 9 18.78 -15.20 -11.07
C ASN A 9 17.27 -15.13 -11.38
N GLU A 10 16.58 -16.27 -11.36
CA GLU A 10 15.12 -16.30 -11.54
C GLU A 10 14.38 -15.50 -10.46
N LEU A 11 14.82 -15.59 -9.19
CA LEU A 11 14.24 -14.81 -8.09
C LEU A 11 14.45 -13.30 -8.30
N LEU A 12 15.65 -12.89 -8.72
CA LEU A 12 15.98 -11.48 -8.98
C LEU A 12 15.19 -10.91 -10.15
N LEU A 13 15.06 -11.67 -11.24
CA LEU A 13 14.26 -11.30 -12.40
C LEU A 13 12.77 -11.22 -12.04
N THR A 14 12.27 -12.20 -11.29
CA THR A 14 10.88 -12.21 -10.82
C THR A 14 10.59 -11.00 -9.93
N ARG A 15 11.50 -10.65 -9.01
CA ARG A 15 11.34 -9.46 -8.16
C ARG A 15 11.19 -8.18 -9.00
N LYS A 16 12.06 -7.99 -10.00
CA LYS A 16 11.97 -6.82 -10.89
C LYS A 16 10.62 -6.80 -11.63
N LYS A 17 10.23 -7.96 -12.19
CA LYS A 17 8.95 -8.10 -12.90
C LYS A 17 7.76 -7.76 -12.00
N VAL A 18 7.71 -8.29 -10.77
CA VAL A 18 6.61 -8.01 -9.84
C VAL A 18 6.50 -6.52 -9.53
N VAL A 19 7.62 -5.82 -9.31
CA VAL A 19 7.59 -4.38 -9.06
C VAL A 19 7.06 -3.62 -10.28
N THR A 20 7.58 -3.91 -11.48
CA THR A 20 7.10 -3.28 -12.72
C THR A 20 5.62 -3.57 -12.97
N ASP A 21 5.18 -4.81 -12.77
CA ASP A 21 3.79 -5.22 -12.95
C ASP A 21 2.87 -4.48 -11.98
N ILE A 22 3.25 -4.33 -10.70
CA ILE A 22 2.48 -3.56 -9.72
C ILE A 22 2.40 -2.09 -10.13
N GLN A 23 3.53 -1.47 -10.50
CA GLN A 23 3.57 -0.07 -10.94
C GLN A 23 2.68 0.16 -12.16
N SER A 24 2.67 -0.75 -13.15
CA SER A 24 1.82 -0.64 -14.34
C SER A 24 0.32 -0.69 -14.05
N ARG A 25 -0.07 -1.27 -12.90
CA ARG A 25 -1.47 -1.42 -12.46
C ARG A 25 -1.88 -0.34 -11.46
N LEU A 26 -0.95 0.53 -11.05
CA LEU A 26 -1.22 1.63 -10.12
C LEU A 26 -1.91 2.79 -10.87
N GLY A 27 -3.14 2.53 -11.29
CA GLY A 27 -4.01 3.54 -11.90
C GLY A 27 -4.52 4.56 -10.88
N GLU A 28 -5.25 5.56 -11.37
CA GLU A 28 -5.69 6.71 -10.57
C GLU A 28 -6.48 6.32 -9.32
N ASP A 29 -7.40 5.35 -9.43
CA ASP A 29 -8.18 4.85 -8.31
C ASP A 29 -7.31 4.21 -7.21
N ALA A 30 -6.25 3.50 -7.60
CA ALA A 30 -5.32 2.93 -6.64
C ALA A 30 -4.47 4.01 -5.95
N LYS A 31 -4.09 5.07 -6.67
CA LYS A 31 -3.40 6.24 -6.09
C LYS A 31 -4.29 6.96 -5.07
N ARG A 32 -5.53 7.27 -5.47
CA ARG A 32 -6.55 7.88 -4.59
C ARG A 32 -6.81 7.05 -3.34
N PHE A 33 -6.88 5.73 -3.49
CA PHE A 33 -7.02 4.82 -2.36
C PHE A 33 -5.85 4.93 -1.38
N LEU A 34 -4.60 4.94 -1.86
CA LEU A 34 -3.42 5.04 -1.00
C LEU A 34 -3.39 6.36 -0.20
N VAL A 35 -3.79 7.48 -0.82
CA VAL A 35 -3.92 8.76 -0.13
C VAL A 35 -5.02 8.69 0.95
N SER A 36 -6.22 8.21 0.60
CA SER A 36 -7.32 8.06 1.57
C SER A 36 -6.97 7.14 2.76
N LEU A 37 -6.16 6.11 2.51
CA LEU A 37 -5.63 5.24 3.54
C LEU A 37 -4.67 5.99 4.47
N HIS A 38 -3.77 6.79 3.92
CA HIS A 38 -2.86 7.64 4.69
C HIS A 38 -3.61 8.66 5.55
N ASP A 39 -4.73 9.18 5.07
CA ASP A 39 -5.63 10.07 5.81
C ASP A 39 -6.41 9.36 6.93
N GLY A 40 -6.27 8.03 7.06
CA GLY A 40 -6.97 7.23 8.06
C GLY A 40 -8.46 7.02 7.77
N ALA A 41 -8.91 7.36 6.56
CA ALA A 41 -10.28 7.21 6.07
C ALA A 41 -10.29 6.52 4.68
N PRO A 42 -9.76 5.28 4.56
CA PRO A 42 -9.67 4.59 3.28
C PRO A 42 -11.03 4.36 2.63
N ASP A 43 -11.14 4.72 1.35
CA ASP A 43 -12.31 4.44 0.51
C ASP A 43 -12.14 3.10 -0.21
N PHE A 44 -12.65 2.03 0.40
CA PHE A 44 -12.54 0.68 -0.14
C PHE A 44 -13.44 0.43 -1.36
N ASP A 45 -14.41 1.30 -1.64
CA ASP A 45 -15.31 1.15 -2.79
C ASP A 45 -14.57 1.48 -4.09
N ILE A 46 -13.65 2.45 -4.06
CA ILE A 46 -12.80 2.84 -5.21
C ILE A 46 -11.96 1.66 -5.76
N ILE A 47 -11.64 0.68 -4.91
CA ILE A 47 -10.87 -0.51 -5.32
C ILE A 47 -11.75 -1.77 -5.44
N ASP A 48 -13.08 -1.62 -5.43
CA ASP A 48 -14.06 -2.72 -5.51
C ASP A 48 -13.87 -3.78 -4.39
N ARG A 49 -13.56 -3.32 -3.18
CA ARG A 49 -13.33 -4.18 -2.00
C ARG A 49 -13.98 -3.68 -0.70
N PRO A 50 -15.27 -3.30 -0.68
CA PRO A 50 -15.94 -2.78 0.53
C PRO A 50 -15.74 -3.67 1.77
N GLN A 51 -15.79 -4.98 1.60
CA GLN A 51 -15.63 -5.98 2.66
C GLN A 51 -14.24 -5.97 3.31
N ALA A 52 -13.21 -5.41 2.66
CA ALA A 52 -11.86 -5.32 3.21
C ALA A 52 -11.81 -4.47 4.49
N ALA A 53 -12.72 -3.51 4.64
CA ALA A 53 -12.87 -2.71 5.86
C ALA A 53 -13.10 -3.57 7.12
N ASN A 54 -13.68 -4.77 6.95
CA ASN A 54 -14.00 -5.67 8.06
C ASN A 54 -12.83 -6.59 8.46
N LEU A 55 -11.75 -6.64 7.67
CA LEU A 55 -10.62 -7.50 7.96
C LEU A 55 -9.89 -7.04 9.23
N PRO A 56 -9.60 -7.94 10.19
CA PRO A 56 -8.96 -7.56 11.45
C PRO A 56 -7.64 -6.80 11.27
N ALA A 57 -6.79 -7.27 10.34
CA ALA A 57 -5.52 -6.63 10.03
C ALA A 57 -5.67 -5.23 9.42
N VAL A 58 -6.71 -5.03 8.59
CA VAL A 58 -7.04 -3.72 8.00
C VAL A 58 -7.48 -2.75 9.09
N ARG A 59 -8.41 -3.16 9.97
CA ARG A 59 -8.86 -2.34 11.11
C ARG A 59 -7.69 -1.96 12.01
N TRP A 60 -6.78 -2.89 12.28
CA TRP A 60 -5.57 -2.61 13.06
C TRP A 60 -4.65 -1.59 12.38
N LYS A 61 -4.42 -1.70 11.07
CA LYS A 61 -3.61 -0.74 10.32
C LYS A 61 -4.21 0.66 10.36
N ILE A 62 -5.53 0.79 10.19
CA ILE A 62 -6.23 2.08 10.28
C ILE A 62 -6.07 2.70 11.68
N LEU A 63 -6.20 1.91 12.76
CA LEU A 63 -5.95 2.39 14.12
C LEU A 63 -4.51 2.91 14.30
N ASN A 64 -3.52 2.21 13.74
CA ASN A 64 -2.12 2.65 13.80
C ASN A 64 -1.87 3.94 13.03
N ILE A 65 -2.52 4.13 11.88
CA ILE A 65 -2.43 5.37 11.10
C ILE A 65 -3.04 6.53 11.90
N LYS A 66 -4.23 6.34 12.47
CA LYS A 66 -4.86 7.36 13.33
C LYS A 66 -4.01 7.72 14.55
N LYS A 67 -3.38 6.71 15.17
CA LYS A 67 -2.43 6.91 16.26
C LYS A 67 -1.19 7.70 15.82
N LEU A 68 -0.65 7.41 14.62
CA LEU A 68 0.47 8.15 14.05
C LEU A 68 0.12 9.63 13.83
N MET A 69 -1.07 9.91 13.28
CA MET A 69 -1.56 11.28 13.07
C MET A 69 -1.61 12.08 14.37
N THR A 70 -2.01 11.45 15.48
CA THR A 70 -2.12 12.11 16.79
C THR A 70 -0.80 12.22 17.54
N GLU A 71 0.03 11.18 17.50
CA GLU A 71 1.25 11.10 18.33
C GLU A 71 2.49 11.65 17.62
N ASN A 72 2.51 11.66 16.29
CA ASN A 72 3.63 12.17 15.50
C ASN A 72 3.14 12.79 14.17
N PRO A 73 2.48 13.96 14.23
CA PRO A 73 1.93 14.62 13.04
C PRO A 73 3.01 15.05 12.04
N GLU A 74 4.23 15.38 12.49
CA GLU A 74 5.35 15.74 11.61
C GLU A 74 5.73 14.56 10.71
N LYS A 75 5.88 13.36 11.30
CA LYS A 75 6.16 12.14 10.53
C LYS A 75 5.01 11.76 9.60
N HIS A 76 3.77 11.98 10.02
CA HIS A 76 2.61 11.72 9.16
C HIS A 76 2.63 12.63 7.92
N ALA A 77 2.94 13.92 8.10
CA ALA A 77 3.08 14.87 6.99
C ALA A 77 4.25 14.53 6.07
N GLU A 78 5.43 14.20 6.63
CA GLU A 78 6.60 13.76 5.85
C GLU A 78 6.27 12.55 4.97
N GLN A 79 5.56 11.57 5.52
CA GLN A 79 5.15 10.37 4.78
C GLN A 79 4.13 10.68 3.69
N LEU A 80 3.27 11.69 3.87
CA LEU A 80 2.35 12.12 2.83
C LEU A 80 3.11 12.73 1.64
N THR A 81 4.05 13.63 1.91
CA THR A 81 4.89 14.23 0.84
C THR A 81 5.67 13.16 0.08
N GLN A 82 6.28 12.20 0.78
CA GLN A 82 6.99 11.08 0.15
C GLN A 82 6.06 10.21 -0.70
N LEU A 83 4.82 10.00 -0.24
CA LEU A 83 3.83 9.24 -1.00
C LEU A 83 3.47 9.99 -2.28
N GLU A 84 3.13 11.27 -2.21
CA GLU A 84 2.77 12.10 -3.36
C GLU A 84 3.89 12.13 -4.42
N GLU A 85 5.15 12.33 -3.99
CA GLU A 85 6.32 12.30 -4.88
C GLU A 85 6.47 10.98 -5.63
N LEU A 86 6.17 9.85 -4.97
CA LEU A 86 6.24 8.51 -5.57
C LEU A 86 5.05 8.21 -6.50
N LEU A 87 3.91 8.85 -6.26
CA LEU A 87 2.71 8.68 -7.07
C LEU A 87 2.76 9.51 -8.36
N GLY A 88 3.59 10.56 -8.42
CA GLY A 88 3.82 11.39 -9.60
C GLY A 88 2.75 12.45 -9.76
#